data_AF-A0A3D6BI63-F1
#
_entry.id   AF-A0A3D6BI63-F1
#
_cell.length_a   1.000
_cell.length_b   1.000
_cell.length_c   1.000
_cell.angle_alpha   90.00
_cell.angle_beta   90.00
_cell.angle_gamma   90.00
#
_symmetry.space_group_name_H-M   'P 1'
#
loop_
_entity.id
_entity.type
_entity.pdbx_description
1 polymer ?
#
loop_
_entity_poly.entity_id
_entity_poly.type
_entity_poly.pdbx_seq_one_letter_code
_entity_poly.pdbx_strand_id
1 'polypeptide(L)' 'VDHGLMRKDEGNEVEAAFKNWDINFIRVNAQDRFLSKLAGVSEPEAKRKIIGE' A
#
# COMPACT_ATOMS: atom_id res chain seq x y z
N VAL A 1 -4.31 -3.91 -0.95
CA VAL A 1 -4.13 -3.02 0.23
C VAL A 1 -3.14 -1.95 -0.19
N ASP A 2 -3.60 -0.70 -0.23
CA ASP A 2 -2.77 0.45 -0.57
C ASP A 2 -2.09 0.96 0.71
N HIS A 3 -0.81 0.65 0.85
CA HIS A 3 0.01 1.07 1.99
C HIS A 3 0.55 2.50 1.82
N GLY A 4 0.17 3.22 0.75
CA GLY A 4 0.58 4.61 0.52
C GLY A 4 2.04 4.78 0.10
N LEU A 5 2.71 3.69 -0.31
CA LEU A 5 4.08 3.72 -0.84
C LEU A 5 4.13 3.46 -2.36
N MET A 6 2.97 3.44 -3.02
CA MET A 6 2.91 3.32 -4.48
C MET A 6 3.26 4.64 -5.15
N ARG A 7 3.76 4.57 -6.38
CA ARG A 7 4.09 5.74 -7.17
C ARG A 7 2.81 6.48 -7.57
N LYS A 8 2.98 7.77 -7.88
CA LYS A 8 1.90 8.61 -8.40
C LYS A 8 1.28 7.92 -9.62
N ASP A 9 -0.04 7.79 -9.62
CA ASP A 9 -0.87 7.18 -10.67
C ASP A 9 -0.81 5.64 -10.81
N GLU A 10 0.07 4.93 -10.08
CA GLU A 10 0.21 3.47 -10.14
C GLU A 10 -1.07 2.74 -9.67
N GLY A 11 -1.73 3.25 -8.62
CA GLY A 11 -2.99 2.68 -8.15
C GLY A 11 -4.15 2.81 -9.16
N ASN A 12 -4.14 3.86 -9.99
CA ASN A 12 -5.19 4.08 -10.99
C ASN A 12 -4.98 3.17 -12.22
N GLU A 13 -3.72 2.96 -12.63
CA GLU A 13 -3.37 2.02 -13.70
C GLU A 13 -3.73 0.58 -13.32
N VAL A 14 -3.44 0.19 -12.07
CA VAL A 14 -3.84 -1.12 -11.53
C VAL A 14 -5.37 -1.22 -11.51
N GLU A 15 -6.08 -0.24 -10.99
CA GLU A 15 -7.55 -0.27 -10.99
C GLU A 15 -8.13 -0.39 -12.41
N ALA A 16 -7.58 0.34 -13.39
CA ALA A 16 -7.99 0.26 -14.79
C ALA A 16 -7.67 -1.10 -15.45
N ALA A 17 -6.50 -1.68 -15.14
CA ALA A 17 -6.11 -3.00 -15.66
C ALA A 17 -6.98 -4.12 -15.08
N PHE A 18 -7.31 -4.03 -13.79
CA PHE A 18 -8.10 -5.02 -13.07
C PHE A 18 -9.62 -4.84 -13.30
N LYS A 19 -10.10 -3.68 -13.74
CA LYS A 19 -11.52 -3.43 -14.08
C LYS A 19 -12.04 -4.33 -15.22
N ASN A 20 -11.15 -4.78 -16.09
CA ASN A 20 -11.48 -5.71 -17.18
C ASN A 20 -11.45 -7.17 -16.75
N TRP A 21 -10.98 -7.47 -15.54
CA TRP A 21 -11.02 -8.81 -14.98
C TRP A 21 -12.16 -8.88 -13.96
N ASP A 22 -12.94 -9.96 -13.99
CA ASP A 22 -14.08 -10.18 -13.09
C ASP A 22 -13.61 -10.59 -11.68
N ILE A 23 -12.76 -9.76 -11.08
CA ILE A 23 -12.20 -9.95 -9.75
C ILE A 23 -12.78 -8.89 -8.83
N ASN A 24 -13.20 -9.31 -7.63
CA ASN A 24 -13.61 -8.39 -6.58
C ASN A 24 -12.39 -7.62 -6.05
N PHE A 25 -12.00 -6.55 -6.75
CA PHE A 25 -10.90 -5.68 -6.37
C PHE A 25 -11.35 -4.74 -5.24
N ILE A 26 -10.98 -5.06 -4.00
CA ILE A 26 -11.25 -4.21 -2.84
C ILE A 26 -10.00 -3.38 -2.54
N ARG A 27 -10.03 -2.11 -2.91
CA ARG A 27 -8.97 -1.16 -2.56
C ARG A 27 -9.14 -0.69 -1.11
N VAL A 28 -8.40 -1.32 -0.20
CA VAL A 28 -8.28 -0.85 1.19
C VAL A 28 -7.16 0.19 1.26
N ASN A 29 -7.50 1.44 1.58
CA ASN A 29 -6.50 2.48 1.88
C ASN A 29 -6.01 2.30 3.33
N ALA A 30 -4.75 1.90 3.48
CA ALA A 30 -4.07 1.70 4.76
C ALA A 30 -2.90 2.67 4.95
N GLN A 31 -2.80 3.72 4.13
CA GLN A 31 -1.72 4.68 4.13
C GLN A 31 -1.42 5.23 5.54
N ASP A 32 -2.45 5.74 6.23
CA ASP A 32 -2.29 6.31 7.57
C ASP A 32 -1.80 5.28 8.60
N ARG A 33 -2.23 4.02 8.46
CA ARG A 33 -1.83 2.94 9.36
C ARG A 33 -0.36 2.61 9.21
N PHE A 34 0.14 2.51 7.98
CA PHE A 34 1.55 2.23 7.71
C PHE A 34 2.44 3.45 8.03
N LEU A 35 2.04 4.65 7.62
CA LEU A 35 2.78 5.88 7.91
C LEU A 35 2.89 6.14 9.42
N SER A 36 1.82 5.93 10.19
CA SER A 36 1.85 6.08 11.64
C SER A 36 2.78 5.06 12.31
N LYS A 37 2.79 3.81 11.84
CA LYS A 37 3.71 2.78 12.35
C LYS A 37 5.17 3.01 11.94
N LEU A 38 5.40 3.66 10.80
CA LEU A 38 6.74 3.97 10.29
C LEU A 38 7.29 5.31 10.85
N ALA A 39 6.46 6.10 11.53
CA ALA A 39 6.87 7.37 12.13
C ALA A 39 7.95 7.14 13.20
N GLY A 40 9.12 7.75 13.00
CA GLY A 40 10.25 7.62 13.93
C GLY A 40 11.07 6.33 13.80
N VAL A 41 10.72 5.43 12.87
CA VAL A 41 11.51 4.23 12.60
C VAL A 41 12.64 4.58 11.63
N SER A 42 13.89 4.56 12.09
CA SER A 42 15.08 4.74 11.23
C SER A 42 15.63 3.40 10.72
N GLU A 43 15.48 2.33 11.50
CA GLU A 43 16.06 1.02 11.23
C GLU A 43 15.40 0.31 10.03
N PRO A 44 16.18 -0.11 9.01
CA PRO A 44 15.64 -0.69 7.78
C PRO A 44 14.97 -2.05 7.99
N GLU A 45 15.48 -2.88 8.90
CA GLU A 45 14.84 -4.17 9.22
C GLU A 45 13.51 -3.97 9.95
N ALA A 46 13.45 -3.03 10.89
CA ALA A 46 12.21 -2.70 11.60
C ALA A 46 11.14 -2.19 10.62
N LYS A 47 11.51 -1.35 9.65
CA LYS A 47 10.59 -0.92 8.57
C LYS A 47 10.04 -2.10 7.78
N ARG A 48 10.90 -3.06 7.38
CA ARG A 48 10.46 -4.25 6.64
C ARG A 48 9.50 -5.12 7.44
N LYS A 49 9.79 -5.32 8.73
CA LYS A 49 8.91 -6.10 9.61
C LYS A 49 7.55 -5.43 9.78
N ILE A 50 7.51 -4.11 9.99
CA ILE A 50 6.27 -3.33 10.13
C ILE A 50 5.41 -3.35 8.85
N ILE A 51 6.04 -3.37 7.68
CA ILE A 51 5.33 -3.43 6.39
C ILE A 51 4.80 -4.85 6.10
N GLY A 52 5.52 -5.88 6.56
CA GLY A 52 5.15 -7.28 6.36
C GLY A 52 4.15 -7.86 7.38
N GLU A 53 3.92 -7.17 8.51
CA GLU A 53 3.03 -7.59 9.61
C GLU A 53 1.64 -6.93 9.56
#